data_AF-A0A5M8Q1J0-F1
#
_entry.id   AF-A0A5M8Q1J0-F1
#
_cell.length_a   1.000
_cell.length_b   1.000
_cell.length_c   1.000
_cell.angle_alpha   90.00
_cell.angle_beta   90.00
_cell.angle_gamma   90.00
#
_symmetry.space_group_name_H-M   'P 1'
#
loop_
_entity.id
_entity.type
_entity.pdbx_description
1 polymer ?
#
loop_
_entity_poly.entity_id
_entity_poly.type
_entity_poly.pdbx_seq_one_letter_code
_entity_poly.pdbx_strand_id
1 'polypeptide(L)'
;MRAYILPAILALTHFTALTLTAPLTTDNLTPLEARTHDFLNAADQAAETHSALVPRTGPPIWWNDPAGSGTKILITFMSRYPGHFILKLITTAYVALNNHISANGDGLLPGGIFEAEYSGLNLWTRNSNNHQQTFGVLKGVLNALNHYMFTEQIGSATFVIFDGMTQVGVGGIGPKELFREGEKV
;
A
#
# COMPACT_ATOMS: atom_id res chain seq x y z
N MET A 1 53.39 -41.63 3.36
CA MET A 1 53.70 -40.84 4.57
C MET A 1 54.65 -39.72 4.22
N ARG A 2 54.17 -38.47 4.23
CA ARG A 2 54.90 -37.23 4.52
C ARG A 2 53.90 -36.09 4.47
N ALA A 3 53.59 -35.59 5.66
CA ALA A 3 52.74 -34.44 5.90
C ALA A 3 53.56 -33.15 5.67
N TYR A 4 52.94 -32.13 5.09
CA TYR A 4 53.31 -30.74 5.35
C TYR A 4 52.05 -29.89 5.49
N ILE A 5 51.94 -29.35 6.69
CA ILE A 5 50.94 -28.45 7.22
C ILE A 5 51.33 -27.04 6.74
N LEU A 6 50.42 -26.32 6.09
CA LEU A 6 50.58 -24.92 5.74
C LEU A 6 49.57 -24.08 6.57
N PRO A 7 50.02 -23.03 7.28
CA PRO A 7 49.18 -22.26 8.18
C PRO A 7 48.41 -21.18 7.41
N ALA A 8 47.08 -21.16 7.55
CA ALA A 8 46.26 -20.03 7.08
C ALA A 8 46.31 -18.91 8.12
N ILE A 9 46.94 -17.80 7.71
CA ILE A 9 47.25 -16.61 8.49
C ILE A 9 45.97 -15.83 8.81
N LEU A 10 45.88 -15.38 10.08
CA LEU A 10 44.95 -14.37 10.60
C LEU A 10 44.91 -13.12 9.71
N ALA A 11 43.71 -12.61 9.43
CA ALA A 11 43.32 -11.21 9.68
C ALA A 11 42.00 -10.90 8.97
N LEU A 12 40.91 -10.75 9.72
CA LEU A 12 39.94 -9.72 9.33
C LEU A 12 39.40 -9.03 10.58
N THR A 13 39.85 -7.80 10.70
CA THR A 13 39.64 -6.81 11.73
C THR A 13 38.16 -6.54 11.97
N HIS A 14 37.76 -6.59 13.24
CA HIS A 14 36.45 -6.14 13.71
C HIS A 14 36.35 -4.63 13.53
N PHE A 15 35.40 -4.16 12.72
CA PHE A 15 35.02 -2.75 12.64
C PHE A 15 33.79 -2.54 13.53
N THR A 16 34.01 -2.40 14.84
CA THR A 16 32.97 -1.90 15.75
C THR A 16 32.92 -0.39 15.62
N ALA A 17 31.95 0.12 14.85
CA ALA A 17 31.63 1.54 14.83
C ALA A 17 30.96 1.90 16.18
N LEU A 18 31.73 2.51 17.08
CA LEU A 18 31.21 3.24 18.23
C LEU A 18 30.61 4.55 17.72
N THR A 19 29.31 4.55 17.41
CA THR A 19 28.58 5.79 17.21
C THR A 19 28.35 6.43 18.57
N LEU A 20 29.12 7.48 18.89
CA LEU A 20 28.80 8.39 19.97
C LEU A 20 27.46 9.05 19.65
N THR A 21 26.41 8.69 20.37
CA THR A 21 25.19 9.49 20.46
C THR A 21 25.51 10.70 21.33
N ALA A 22 25.77 11.84 20.69
CA ALA A 22 25.75 13.11 21.39
C ALA A 22 24.30 13.40 21.81
N PRO A 23 24.03 13.78 23.07
CA PRO A 23 22.73 14.31 23.44
C PRO A 23 22.54 15.64 22.69
N LEU A 24 21.45 15.76 21.94
CA LEU A 24 21.04 17.07 21.42
C LEU A 24 20.69 17.95 22.62
N THR A 25 21.52 18.97 22.83
CA THR A 25 21.17 20.14 23.62
C THR A 25 19.93 20.77 22.97
N THR A 26 18.81 20.71 23.67
CA THR A 26 17.61 21.46 23.33
C THR A 26 17.90 22.94 23.49
N ASP A 27 18.31 23.59 22.41
CA ASP A 27 18.26 25.04 22.33
C ASP A 27 16.82 25.48 22.50
N ASN A 28 16.62 26.49 23.36
CA ASN A 28 15.35 27.15 23.64
C ASN A 28 14.67 27.54 22.33
N LEU A 29 13.76 26.69 21.85
CA LEU A 29 12.78 27.07 20.86
C LEU A 29 11.83 28.04 21.55
N THR A 30 12.01 29.33 21.26
CA THR A 30 10.94 30.32 21.40
C THR A 30 9.64 29.70 20.89
N PRO A 31 8.54 29.71 21.67
CA PRO A 31 7.26 29.23 21.17
C PRO A 31 6.96 29.99 19.89
N LEU A 32 6.76 29.27 18.77
CA LEU A 32 6.16 29.88 17.61
C LEU A 32 4.79 30.39 18.06
N GLU A 33 4.62 31.71 18.07
CA GLU A 33 3.31 32.33 18.20
C GLU A 33 2.37 31.67 17.19
N ALA A 34 1.25 31.14 17.70
CA ALA A 34 0.14 30.74 16.86
C ALA A 34 -0.29 31.97 16.07
N ARG A 35 -0.11 31.95 14.74
CA ARG A 35 -0.72 32.94 13.87
C ARG A 35 -2.24 32.78 13.98
N THR A 36 -2.87 33.61 14.81
CA THR A 36 -4.31 33.87 14.75
C THR A 36 -4.58 34.59 13.44
N HIS A 37 -4.79 33.80 12.40
CA HIS A 37 -5.47 34.27 11.22
C HIS A 37 -6.97 34.31 11.55
N ASP A 38 -7.44 35.49 11.92
CA ASP A 38 -8.87 35.82 11.85
C ASP A 38 -9.30 35.75 10.38
N PHE A 39 -9.68 34.55 9.94
CA PHE A 39 -10.50 34.38 8.74
C PHE A 39 -11.97 34.36 9.16
N LEU A 40 -12.47 35.52 9.61
CA LEU A 40 -13.88 35.83 9.44
C LEU A 40 -14.11 36.02 7.94
N ASN A 41 -14.31 34.91 7.23
CA ASN A 41 -14.77 34.97 5.85
C ASN A 41 -16.22 35.47 5.85
N ALA A 42 -16.40 36.64 5.26
CA ALA A 42 -17.66 37.23 4.86
C ALA A 42 -18.36 36.40 3.75
N ALA A 43 -18.70 35.15 4.07
CA ALA A 43 -19.46 34.25 3.19
C ALA A 43 -20.80 33.83 3.82
N ASP A 44 -21.22 34.50 4.89
CA ASP A 44 -22.52 34.32 5.55
C ASP A 44 -23.69 35.00 4.81
N GLN A 45 -23.51 35.45 3.55
CA GLN A 45 -24.57 36.11 2.77
C GLN A 45 -24.60 35.75 1.27
N ALA A 46 -24.39 34.48 0.93
CA ALA A 46 -24.88 33.95 -0.34
C ALA A 46 -25.39 32.52 -0.13
N ALA A 47 -26.60 32.44 0.43
CA ALA A 47 -27.40 31.22 0.46
C ALA A 47 -27.85 30.87 -0.98
N GLU A 48 -26.94 30.31 -1.76
CA GLU A 48 -27.31 29.47 -2.90
C GLU A 48 -27.32 28.03 -2.39
N THR A 49 -28.49 27.40 -2.37
CA THR A 49 -28.66 25.95 -2.19
C THR A 49 -28.03 25.21 -3.36
N HIS A 50 -26.70 25.16 -3.39
CA HIS A 50 -25.97 24.15 -4.12
C HIS A 50 -26.21 22.85 -3.37
N SER A 51 -27.04 21.98 -3.93
CA SER A 51 -27.14 20.59 -3.48
C SER A 51 -25.72 20.06 -3.33
N ALA A 52 -25.30 19.84 -2.08
CA ALA A 52 -23.99 19.30 -1.78
C ALA A 52 -23.81 18.04 -2.63
N LEU A 53 -22.77 18.03 -3.47
CA LEU A 53 -22.46 16.88 -4.31
C LEU A 53 -22.29 15.68 -3.39
N VAL A 54 -23.30 14.80 -3.37
CA VAL A 54 -23.20 13.55 -2.61
C VAL A 54 -22.10 12.72 -3.28
N PRO A 55 -21.06 12.29 -2.53
CA PRO A 55 -20.04 11.40 -3.07
C PRO A 55 -20.72 10.18 -3.72
N ARG A 56 -20.38 9.89 -4.97
CA ARG A 56 -20.96 8.75 -5.71
C ARG A 56 -20.48 7.39 -5.21
N THR A 57 -19.57 7.39 -4.24
CA THR A 57 -18.92 6.22 -3.67
C THR A 57 -19.58 5.85 -2.34
N GLY A 58 -19.86 4.57 -2.14
CA GLY A 58 -20.32 4.06 -0.85
C GLY A 58 -19.26 4.26 0.26
N PRO A 59 -19.65 4.12 1.54
CA PRO A 59 -18.68 4.18 2.63
C PRO A 59 -17.63 3.06 2.49
N PRO A 60 -16.39 3.27 2.96
CA PRO A 60 -15.38 2.22 2.96
C PRO A 60 -15.82 1.00 3.81
N ILE A 61 -15.52 -0.21 3.34
CA ILE A 61 -15.90 -1.47 3.99
C ILE A 61 -14.64 -2.26 4.34
N TRP A 62 -14.61 -2.83 5.54
CA TRP A 62 -13.55 -3.75 5.94
C TRP A 62 -13.75 -5.12 5.31
N TRP A 63 -12.68 -5.68 4.74
CA TRP A 63 -12.69 -7.02 4.18
C TRP A 63 -11.43 -7.79 4.56
N ASN A 64 -11.61 -9.04 4.99
CA ASN A 64 -10.50 -9.91 5.41
C ASN A 64 -10.10 -10.85 4.27
N ASP A 65 -8.82 -11.21 4.23
CA ASP A 65 -8.39 -12.35 3.40
C ASP A 65 -9.04 -13.65 3.91
N PRO A 66 -9.84 -14.35 3.08
CA PRO A 66 -10.49 -15.59 3.48
C PRO A 66 -9.51 -16.73 3.79
N ALA A 67 -8.25 -16.65 3.30
CA ALA A 67 -7.22 -17.63 3.60
C ALA A 67 -6.61 -17.48 5.01
N GLY A 68 -6.99 -16.43 5.75
CA GLY A 68 -6.55 -16.24 7.15
C GLY A 68 -5.11 -15.75 7.31
N SER A 69 -4.53 -15.09 6.29
CA SER A 69 -3.15 -14.55 6.36
C SER A 69 -2.96 -13.42 7.38
N GLY A 70 -4.04 -12.87 7.96
CA GLY A 70 -4.00 -11.66 8.77
C GLY A 70 -4.04 -10.36 7.94
N THR A 71 -3.94 -10.46 6.61
CA THR A 71 -4.10 -9.33 5.69
C THR A 71 -5.56 -8.89 5.62
N LYS A 72 -5.79 -7.58 5.67
CA LYS A 72 -7.11 -6.95 5.55
C LYS A 72 -7.05 -5.76 4.61
N ILE A 73 -8.18 -5.47 3.97
CA ILE A 73 -8.32 -4.27 3.15
C ILE A 73 -9.51 -3.43 3.63
N LEU A 74 -9.34 -2.10 3.58
CA LEU A 74 -10.44 -1.16 3.69
C LEU A 74 -10.77 -0.70 2.27
N ILE A 75 -11.85 -1.24 1.69
CA ILE A 75 -12.20 -1.06 0.28
C ILE A 75 -13.24 0.04 0.09
N THR A 76 -13.00 0.91 -0.89
CA THR A 76 -13.95 1.94 -1.33
C THR A 76 -14.35 1.64 -2.77
N PHE A 77 -15.59 1.17 -2.95
CA PHE A 77 -16.13 0.90 -4.27
C PHE A 77 -16.42 2.21 -5.02
N MET A 78 -15.99 2.29 -6.28
CA MET A 78 -16.11 3.49 -7.10
C MET A 78 -17.21 3.37 -8.15
N SER A 79 -17.14 2.34 -8.99
CA SER A 79 -18.03 2.19 -10.13
C SER A 79 -18.08 0.76 -10.64
N ARG A 80 -19.20 0.36 -11.24
CA ARG A 80 -19.31 -0.96 -11.87
C ARG A 80 -18.50 -1.02 -13.15
N TYR A 81 -17.87 -2.17 -13.40
CA TYR A 81 -17.12 -2.46 -14.62
C TYR A 81 -17.43 -3.89 -15.08
N PRO A 82 -17.31 -4.24 -16.38
CA PRO A 82 -17.56 -5.61 -16.82
C PRO A 82 -16.71 -6.63 -16.06
N GLY A 83 -17.38 -7.47 -15.28
CA GLY A 83 -16.73 -8.18 -14.18
C GLY A 83 -15.72 -9.24 -14.60
N HIS A 84 -15.91 -9.86 -15.77
CA HIS A 84 -14.98 -10.87 -16.28
C HIS A 84 -13.57 -10.30 -16.52
N PHE A 85 -13.43 -9.02 -16.92
CA PHE A 85 -12.11 -8.40 -17.09
C PHE A 85 -11.44 -8.12 -15.74
N ILE A 86 -12.20 -7.61 -14.75
CA ILE A 86 -11.70 -7.35 -13.38
C ILE A 86 -11.23 -8.65 -12.73
N LEU A 87 -12.06 -9.70 -12.75
CA LEU A 87 -11.71 -10.99 -12.16
C LEU A 87 -10.52 -11.64 -12.88
N LYS A 88 -10.41 -11.48 -14.21
CA LYS A 88 -9.26 -11.99 -14.97
C LYS A 88 -7.96 -11.24 -14.64
N LEU A 89 -8.02 -9.93 -14.42
CA LEU A 89 -6.88 -9.14 -13.94
C LEU A 89 -6.42 -9.63 -12.57
N ILE A 90 -7.34 -9.75 -11.60
CA ILE A 90 -7.03 -10.23 -10.25
C ILE A 90 -6.43 -11.65 -10.31
N THR A 91 -7.04 -12.55 -11.07
CA THR A 91 -6.56 -13.94 -11.20
C THR A 91 -5.16 -14.00 -11.82
N THR A 92 -4.91 -13.21 -12.87
CA THR A 92 -3.58 -13.16 -13.52
C THR A 92 -2.51 -12.64 -12.57
N ALA A 93 -2.82 -11.56 -11.84
CA ALA A 93 -1.93 -11.01 -10.82
C ALA A 93 -1.65 -12.01 -9.69
N TYR A 94 -2.69 -12.72 -9.22
CA TYR A 94 -2.56 -13.74 -8.19
C TYR A 94 -1.66 -14.90 -8.63
N VAL A 95 -1.84 -15.41 -9.85
CA VAL A 95 -0.98 -16.46 -10.41
C VAL A 95 0.47 -15.98 -10.52
N ALA A 96 0.71 -14.74 -10.95
CA ALA A 96 2.05 -14.19 -11.03
C ALA A 96 2.74 -14.11 -9.65
N LEU A 97 2.03 -13.61 -8.63
CA LEU A 97 2.55 -13.56 -7.26
C LEU A 97 2.79 -14.95 -6.69
N ASN A 98 1.86 -15.89 -6.90
CA ASN A 98 2.01 -17.25 -6.40
C ASN A 98 3.20 -17.96 -7.05
N ASN A 99 3.41 -17.79 -8.36
CA ASN A 99 4.58 -18.32 -9.05
C ASN A 99 5.88 -17.71 -8.51
N HIS A 100 5.91 -16.40 -8.24
CA HIS A 100 7.06 -15.75 -7.61
C HIS A 100 7.37 -16.35 -6.24
N ILE A 101 6.36 -16.46 -5.37
CA ILE A 101 6.52 -16.99 -4.01
C ILE A 101 6.95 -18.46 -4.03
N SER A 102 6.39 -19.28 -4.93
CA SER A 102 6.78 -20.67 -5.06
C SER A 102 8.23 -20.85 -5.54
N ALA A 103 8.71 -19.94 -6.40
CA ALA A 103 10.07 -20.02 -6.94
C ALA A 103 11.13 -19.39 -6.01
N ASN A 104 10.82 -18.28 -5.36
CA ASN A 104 11.79 -17.44 -4.65
C ASN A 104 11.51 -17.31 -3.14
N GLY A 105 10.39 -17.86 -2.66
CA GLY A 105 9.90 -17.63 -1.30
C GLY A 105 9.10 -16.33 -1.17
N ASP A 106 8.54 -16.11 0.01
CA ASP A 106 8.01 -14.80 0.37
C ASP A 106 9.17 -13.84 0.71
N GLY A 107 8.98 -12.56 0.42
CA GLY A 107 10.00 -11.55 0.56
C GLY A 107 9.46 -10.16 0.32
N LEU A 108 10.35 -9.18 0.46
CA LEU A 108 10.03 -7.78 0.29
C LEU A 108 9.68 -7.50 -1.17
N LEU A 109 8.62 -6.72 -1.38
CA LEU A 109 8.25 -6.22 -2.69
C LEU A 109 9.27 -5.15 -3.14
N PRO A 110 10.06 -5.39 -4.20
CA PRO A 110 11.06 -4.43 -4.66
C PRO A 110 10.40 -3.10 -5.05
N GLY A 111 10.98 -1.99 -4.55
CA GLY A 111 10.45 -0.64 -4.80
C GLY A 111 9.13 -0.33 -4.08
N GLY A 112 8.54 -1.29 -3.34
CA GLY A 112 7.28 -1.09 -2.63
C GLY A 112 6.10 -0.76 -3.56
N ILE A 113 6.18 -1.13 -4.84
CA ILE A 113 5.15 -0.88 -5.84
C ILE A 113 4.88 -2.20 -6.57
N PHE A 114 3.60 -2.48 -6.81
CA PHE A 114 3.17 -3.58 -7.66
C PHE A 114 2.16 -3.06 -8.66
N GLU A 115 2.31 -3.45 -9.92
CA GLU A 115 1.40 -3.10 -11.01
C GLU A 115 1.10 -4.33 -11.85
N ALA A 116 -0.15 -4.49 -12.24
CA ALA A 116 -0.62 -5.49 -13.17
C ALA A 116 -1.64 -4.86 -14.13
N GLU A 117 -1.56 -5.20 -15.41
CA GLU A 117 -2.42 -4.64 -16.44
C GLU A 117 -3.13 -5.74 -17.22
N TYR A 118 -4.39 -5.49 -17.59
CA TYR A 118 -5.14 -6.39 -18.44
C TYR A 118 -6.27 -5.65 -19.16
N SER A 119 -6.25 -5.65 -20.50
CA SER A 119 -7.35 -5.12 -21.31
C SER A 119 -7.77 -3.67 -20.96
N GLY A 120 -6.81 -2.78 -20.78
CA GLY A 120 -7.05 -1.37 -20.40
C GLY A 120 -7.36 -1.15 -18.92
N LEU A 121 -7.44 -2.21 -18.13
CA LEU A 121 -7.49 -2.14 -16.68
C LEU A 121 -6.09 -2.14 -16.09
N ASN A 122 -5.96 -1.50 -14.94
CA ASN A 122 -4.76 -1.50 -14.11
C ASN A 122 -5.15 -1.88 -12.68
N LEU A 123 -4.32 -2.71 -12.06
CA LEU A 123 -4.28 -2.97 -10.64
C LEU A 123 -2.93 -2.49 -10.14
N TRP A 124 -2.93 -1.58 -9.19
CA TRP A 124 -1.71 -1.05 -8.62
C TRP A 124 -1.76 -1.09 -7.09
N THR A 125 -0.60 -1.21 -6.47
CA THR A 125 -0.41 -0.97 -5.04
C THR A 125 0.89 -0.22 -4.81
N ARG A 126 0.94 0.54 -3.72
CA ARG A 126 2.16 1.18 -3.24
C ARG A 126 2.24 1.13 -1.73
N ASN A 127 3.47 1.09 -1.24
CA ASN A 127 3.83 1.25 0.15
C ASN A 127 3.26 2.57 0.71
N SER A 128 2.75 2.53 1.93
CA SER A 128 2.35 3.72 2.69
C SER A 128 3.39 4.04 3.77
N ASN A 129 3.95 5.25 3.76
CA ASN A 129 4.77 5.78 4.85
C ASN A 129 5.96 4.88 5.25
N ASN A 130 6.66 4.33 4.27
CA ASN A 130 7.84 3.47 4.49
C ASN A 130 7.52 2.12 5.18
N HIS A 131 6.25 1.72 5.24
CA HIS A 131 5.86 0.38 5.69
C HIS A 131 6.04 -0.64 4.58
N GLN A 132 6.98 -1.56 4.76
CA GLN A 132 7.35 -2.49 3.71
C GLN A 132 6.26 -3.52 3.43
N GLN A 133 5.91 -3.67 2.15
CA GLN A 133 5.02 -4.73 1.68
C GLN A 133 5.83 -5.98 1.33
N THR A 134 5.26 -7.16 1.58
CA THR A 134 5.78 -8.44 1.08
C THR A 134 4.92 -8.99 -0.04
N PHE A 135 5.44 -9.93 -0.81
CA PHE A 135 4.67 -10.66 -1.81
C PHE A 135 3.50 -11.44 -1.17
N GLY A 136 3.69 -11.98 0.03
CA GLY A 136 2.67 -12.67 0.83
C GLY A 136 1.51 -11.75 1.21
N VAL A 137 1.80 -10.53 1.67
CA VAL A 137 0.77 -9.50 1.94
C VAL A 137 -0.03 -9.20 0.66
N LEU A 138 0.65 -8.97 -0.46
CA LEU A 138 -0.05 -8.71 -1.74
C LEU A 138 -0.92 -9.89 -2.19
N LYS A 139 -0.45 -11.13 -1.99
CA LYS A 139 -1.27 -12.32 -2.25
C LYS A 139 -2.53 -12.32 -1.39
N GLY A 140 -2.43 -11.96 -0.10
CA GLY A 140 -3.58 -11.80 0.80
C GLY A 140 -4.54 -10.70 0.34
N VAL A 141 -4.02 -9.57 -0.14
CA VAL A 141 -4.82 -8.48 -0.74
C VAL A 141 -5.61 -8.97 -1.94
N LEU A 142 -4.99 -9.70 -2.86
CA LEU A 142 -5.67 -10.21 -4.05
C LEU A 142 -6.76 -11.24 -3.71
N ASN A 143 -6.54 -12.08 -2.69
CA ASN A 143 -7.57 -12.99 -2.18
C ASN A 143 -8.75 -12.21 -1.58
N ALA A 144 -8.49 -11.23 -0.72
CA ALA A 144 -9.52 -10.39 -0.12
C ALA A 144 -10.33 -9.64 -1.20
N LEU A 145 -9.63 -9.04 -2.17
CA LEU A 145 -10.24 -8.30 -3.27
C LEU A 145 -11.08 -9.22 -4.17
N ASN A 146 -10.55 -10.40 -4.55
CA ASN A 146 -11.31 -11.37 -5.33
C ASN A 146 -12.57 -11.83 -4.60
N HIS A 147 -12.46 -12.10 -3.30
CA HIS A 147 -13.60 -12.52 -2.48
C HIS A 147 -14.67 -11.42 -2.43
N TYR A 148 -14.28 -10.18 -2.11
CA TYR A 148 -15.19 -9.03 -2.10
C TYR A 148 -15.90 -8.85 -3.43
N MET A 149 -15.15 -8.85 -4.53
CA MET A 149 -15.72 -8.62 -5.86
C MET A 149 -16.70 -9.75 -6.22
N PHE A 150 -16.40 -10.99 -5.83
CA PHE A 150 -17.27 -12.13 -6.09
C PHE A 150 -18.56 -12.11 -5.27
N THR A 151 -18.52 -11.64 -4.01
CA THR A 151 -19.68 -11.71 -3.10
C THR A 151 -20.54 -10.45 -3.08
N GLU A 152 -19.93 -9.27 -3.24
CA GLU A 152 -20.59 -7.98 -3.05
C GLU A 152 -20.81 -7.26 -4.38
N GLN A 153 -19.77 -6.59 -4.89
CA GLN A 153 -19.87 -5.72 -6.06
C GLN A 153 -18.62 -5.87 -6.92
N ILE A 154 -18.80 -6.11 -8.22
CA ILE A 154 -17.69 -6.16 -9.18
C ILE A 154 -17.52 -4.81 -9.86
N GLY A 155 -16.30 -4.27 -9.82
CA GLY A 155 -15.98 -3.03 -10.49
C GLY A 155 -14.65 -2.42 -10.09
N SER A 156 -14.56 -1.11 -10.27
CA SER A 156 -13.40 -0.31 -9.87
C SER A 156 -13.48 0.01 -8.39
N ALA A 157 -12.33 -0.02 -7.71
CA ALA A 157 -12.22 0.29 -6.30
C ALA A 157 -10.83 0.82 -5.96
N THR A 158 -10.75 1.61 -4.89
CA THR A 158 -9.51 1.88 -4.17
C THR A 158 -9.53 1.14 -2.83
N PHE A 159 -8.35 0.89 -2.28
CA PHE A 159 -8.25 0.20 -1.00
C PHE A 159 -7.01 0.59 -0.21
N VAL A 160 -7.14 0.54 1.12
CA VAL A 160 -6.01 0.62 2.05
C VAL A 160 -5.68 -0.79 2.53
N ILE A 161 -4.39 -1.11 2.60
CA ILE A 161 -3.87 -2.44 2.90
C ILE A 161 -3.34 -2.47 4.33
N PHE A 162 -3.81 -3.44 5.11
CA PHE A 162 -3.37 -3.69 6.47
C PHE A 162 -2.79 -5.10 6.59
N ASP A 163 -1.68 -5.21 7.30
CA ASP A 163 -1.15 -6.46 7.82
C ASP A 163 -1.33 -6.48 9.34
N GLY A 164 -2.26 -7.29 9.82
CA GLY A 164 -2.74 -7.23 11.21
C GLY A 164 -3.39 -5.88 11.52
N MET A 165 -2.73 -5.08 12.36
CA MET A 165 -3.19 -3.74 12.78
C MET A 165 -2.43 -2.60 12.09
N THR A 166 -1.44 -2.92 11.26
CA THR A 166 -0.52 -1.94 10.66
C THR A 166 -0.93 -1.68 9.22
N GLN A 167 -1.10 -0.41 8.85
CA GLN A 167 -1.23 -0.02 7.45
C GLN A 167 0.11 -0.20 6.76
N VAL A 168 0.13 -0.98 5.67
CA VAL A 168 1.35 -1.28 4.91
C VAL A 168 1.30 -0.78 3.47
N GLY A 169 0.12 -0.41 2.97
CA GLY A 169 0.00 0.10 1.62
C GLY A 169 -1.37 0.67 1.27
N VAL A 170 -1.47 1.17 0.05
CA VAL A 170 -2.71 1.54 -0.61
C VAL A 170 -2.70 0.99 -2.03
N GLY A 171 -3.85 0.90 -2.67
CA GLY A 171 -3.95 0.45 -4.05
C GLY A 171 -5.28 0.78 -4.70
N GLY A 172 -5.39 0.37 -5.96
CA GLY A 172 -6.59 0.54 -6.75
C GLY A 172 -6.68 -0.50 -7.86
N ILE A 173 -7.91 -0.72 -8.33
CA ILE A 173 -8.23 -1.56 -9.48
C ILE A 173 -9.33 -0.87 -10.30
N GLY A 174 -9.20 -0.90 -11.63
CA GLY A 174 -10.14 -0.23 -12.53
C GLY A 174 -9.50 0.20 -13.85
N PRO A 175 -10.22 0.97 -14.70
CA PRO A 175 -9.65 1.55 -15.92
C PRO A 175 -8.37 2.32 -15.63
N LYS A 176 -7.37 2.15 -16.49
CA LYS A 176 -6.07 2.83 -16.34
C LYS A 176 -6.23 4.34 -16.26
N GLU A 177 -7.22 4.90 -16.95
CA GLU A 177 -7.54 6.32 -16.98
C GLU A 177 -7.98 6.87 -15.62
N LEU A 178 -8.60 6.05 -14.76
CA LEU A 178 -9.00 6.47 -13.41
C LEU A 178 -7.80 6.74 -12.50
N PHE A 179 -6.61 6.25 -12.85
CA PHE A 179 -5.42 6.33 -12.00
C PHE A 179 -4.27 7.10 -12.66
N ARG A 180 -4.51 7.81 -13.78
CA ARG A 180 -3.48 8.64 -14.42
C ARG A 180 -3.24 9.94 -13.66
N GLU A 181 -1.98 10.35 -13.70
CA GLU A 181 -1.28 11.41 -12.97
C GLU A 181 -2.15 12.61 -12.52
N GLY A 182 -2.27 12.77 -11.20
CA GLY A 182 -2.82 13.96 -10.54
C GLY A 182 -3.54 13.65 -9.22
N GLU A 183 -4.15 12.46 -9.13
CA GLU A 183 -5.02 12.06 -8.00
C GLU A 183 -4.40 10.90 -7.20
N LYS A 184 -3.08 10.95 -7.01
CA LYS A 184 -2.36 10.04 -6.11
C LYS A 184 -2.57 10.51 -4.66
N VAL A 185 -3.75 10.28 -4.09
CA VAL A 185 -4.10 10.54 -2.68
C VAL A 185 -3.07 9.95 -1.74
#